data_AF-A0A8C3XND5-F1
#
_entry.id   AF-A0A8C3XND5-F1
#
_cell.length_a   1.000
_cell.length_b   1.000
_cell.length_c   1.000
_cell.angle_alpha   90.00
_cell.angle_beta   90.00
_cell.angle_gamma   90.00
#
_symmetry.space_group_name_H-M   'P 1'
#
loop_
_entity.id
_entity.type
_entity.pdbx_description
1 polymer ?
#
loop_
_entity_poly.entity_id
_entity_poly.type
_entity_poly.pdbx_seq_one_letter_code
_entity_poly.pdbx_strand_id
1 'polypeptide(L)'
;MADMKTGIFAKNVQKRLNRAQEKVLQKLGKADETKDEQFEEYVQNFKRQEAEGSRLQRELRGYLAAIKGMQEASKKLTESLHEVYEPEWYGREDVKMVGEKCDVLWEDFHQKLVDGSLLTLDTYLGQFPDIKTRIAKRSRKLVDYDSARHHLEALQSSKRRDESRITKAEEEFQKAQKVFEDFNIDLQEELPSLWSRNLTELVSQLPLNFNLCHKLYEVMTKLGDQHADKAFTIQGAPR
;
A
#
# COMPACT_ATOMS: atom_id res chain seq x y z
N MET A 1 32.47 -11.09 -25.59
CA MET A 1 31.34 -10.63 -24.75
C MET A 1 29.95 -10.89 -25.37
N ALA A 2 29.82 -11.03 -26.70
CA ALA A 2 28.54 -11.34 -27.35
C ALA A 2 28.06 -12.78 -27.07
N ASP A 3 28.92 -13.80 -27.22
CA ASP A 3 28.54 -15.23 -27.04
C ASP A 3 28.04 -15.60 -25.64
N MET A 4 28.57 -14.94 -24.61
CA MET A 4 28.16 -15.17 -23.22
C MET A 4 26.72 -14.69 -22.97
N LYS A 5 26.30 -13.59 -23.62
CA LYS A 5 24.93 -13.06 -23.54
C LYS A 5 23.93 -13.93 -24.32
N THR A 6 24.34 -14.46 -25.48
CA THR A 6 23.53 -15.37 -26.30
C THR A 6 23.25 -16.70 -25.58
N GLY A 7 24.25 -17.24 -24.89
CA GLY A 7 24.11 -18.48 -24.11
C GLY A 7 23.19 -18.36 -22.89
N ILE A 8 23.20 -17.20 -22.21
CA ILE A 8 22.27 -16.93 -21.09
C ILE A 8 20.85 -16.77 -21.61
N PHE A 9 20.66 -16.08 -22.73
CA PHE A 9 19.36 -15.92 -23.37
C PHE A 9 18.75 -17.27 -23.77
N ALA A 10 19.53 -18.12 -24.46
CA ALA A 10 19.10 -19.46 -24.86
C ALA A 10 18.71 -20.34 -23.66
N LYS A 11 19.52 -20.34 -22.58
CA LYS A 11 19.19 -21.06 -21.34
C LYS A 11 17.91 -20.53 -20.68
N ASN A 12 17.68 -19.22 -20.71
CA ASN A 12 16.46 -18.63 -20.16
C ASN A 12 15.21 -18.98 -20.98
N VAL A 13 15.32 -19.02 -22.30
CA VAL A 13 14.25 -19.47 -23.21
C VAL A 13 13.94 -20.95 -22.95
N GLN A 14 14.96 -21.81 -22.83
CA GLN A 14 14.77 -23.22 -22.50
C GLN A 14 14.04 -23.41 -21.16
N LYS A 15 14.45 -22.67 -20.11
CA LYS A 15 13.76 -22.71 -18.81
C LYS A 15 12.31 -22.24 -18.88
N ARG A 16 11.98 -21.29 -19.77
CA ARG A 16 10.58 -20.86 -19.97
C ARG A 16 9.76 -21.96 -20.64
N LEU A 17 10.31 -22.64 -21.64
CA LEU A 17 9.65 -23.76 -22.31
C LEU A 17 9.41 -24.93 -21.35
N ASN A 18 10.42 -25.34 -20.59
CA ASN A 18 10.29 -26.43 -19.61
C ASN A 18 9.22 -26.11 -18.54
N ARG A 19 9.18 -24.88 -18.02
CA ARG A 19 8.14 -24.44 -17.07
C ARG A 19 6.74 -24.45 -17.68
N ALA A 20 6.60 -24.04 -18.93
CA ALA A 20 5.31 -24.05 -19.61
C ALA A 20 4.83 -25.49 -19.81
N GLN A 21 5.73 -26.40 -20.19
CA GLN A 21 5.44 -27.82 -20.32
C GLN A 21 5.01 -28.43 -18.99
N GLU A 22 5.76 -28.21 -17.90
CA GLU A 22 5.45 -28.74 -16.57
C GLU A 22 4.06 -28.30 -16.09
N LYS A 23 3.75 -27.00 -16.19
CA LYS A 23 2.43 -26.46 -15.83
C LYS A 23 1.29 -27.10 -16.61
N VAL A 24 1.50 -27.43 -17.89
CA VAL A 24 0.49 -28.10 -18.70
C VAL A 24 0.31 -29.55 -18.25
N LEU A 25 1.40 -30.27 -17.95
CA LEU A 25 1.34 -31.64 -17.45
C LEU A 25 0.63 -31.73 -16.10
N GLN A 26 0.93 -30.81 -15.18
CA GLN A 26 0.26 -30.71 -13.88
C GLN A 26 -1.25 -30.45 -14.03
N LYS A 27 -1.64 -29.47 -14.87
CA LYS A 27 -3.06 -29.18 -15.15
C LYS A 27 -3.82 -30.33 -15.81
N LEU A 28 -3.13 -31.19 -16.54
CA LEU A 28 -3.69 -32.38 -17.17
C LEU A 28 -3.69 -33.62 -16.25
N GLY A 29 -3.20 -33.49 -15.01
CA GLY A 29 -3.08 -34.61 -14.07
C GLY A 29 -2.03 -35.66 -14.48
N LYS A 30 -1.09 -35.27 -15.34
CA LYS A 30 -0.02 -36.15 -15.87
C LYS A 30 1.31 -36.00 -15.13
N ALA A 31 1.39 -35.06 -14.21
CA ALA A 31 2.52 -34.81 -13.32
C ALA A 31 1.96 -34.29 -11.99
N ASP A 32 2.52 -34.74 -10.86
CA ASP A 32 2.08 -34.30 -9.55
C ASP A 32 2.64 -32.90 -9.25
N GLU A 33 1.80 -32.02 -8.67
CA GLU A 33 2.19 -30.66 -8.28
C GLU A 33 2.45 -30.60 -6.77
N THR A 34 3.55 -29.97 -6.38
CA THR A 34 3.77 -29.66 -4.97
C THR A 34 2.74 -28.62 -4.53
N LYS A 35 1.80 -29.01 -3.66
CA LYS A 35 0.82 -28.11 -3.06
C LYS A 35 1.30 -27.63 -1.70
N ASP A 36 1.34 -26.32 -1.54
CA ASP A 36 1.66 -25.65 -0.27
C ASP A 36 0.45 -24.80 0.15
N GLU A 37 -0.53 -25.46 0.76
CA GLU A 37 -1.81 -24.83 1.13
C GLU A 37 -1.62 -23.69 2.13
N GLN A 38 -0.68 -23.85 3.06
CA GLN A 38 -0.34 -22.82 4.03
C GLN A 38 0.26 -21.57 3.36
N PHE A 39 1.17 -21.75 2.41
CA PHE A 39 1.72 -20.61 1.67
C PHE A 39 0.67 -19.92 0.80
N GLU A 40 -0.24 -20.68 0.19
CA GLU A 40 -1.36 -20.08 -0.55
C GLU A 40 -2.27 -19.25 0.34
N GLU A 41 -2.53 -19.67 1.59
CA GLU A 41 -3.24 -18.86 2.59
C GLU A 41 -2.47 -17.56 2.89
N TYR A 42 -1.16 -17.63 3.10
CA TYR A 42 -0.32 -16.44 3.30
C TYR A 42 -0.38 -15.47 2.11
N VAL A 43 -0.39 -15.98 0.88
CA VAL A 43 -0.52 -15.17 -0.33
C VAL A 43 -1.91 -14.54 -0.44
N GLN A 44 -2.97 -15.24 -0.02
CA GLN A 44 -4.32 -14.67 0.03
C GLN A 44 -4.41 -13.53 1.04
N ASN A 45 -3.87 -13.74 2.25
CA ASN A 45 -3.80 -12.70 3.28
C ASN A 45 -2.99 -11.50 2.81
N PHE A 46 -1.82 -11.72 2.21
CA PHE A 46 -0.99 -10.67 1.60
C PHE A 46 -1.77 -9.83 0.58
N LYS A 47 -2.47 -10.47 -0.37
CA LYS A 47 -3.26 -9.76 -1.39
C LYS A 47 -4.41 -8.95 -0.78
N ARG A 48 -5.06 -9.51 0.24
CA ARG A 48 -6.12 -8.83 0.99
C ARG A 48 -5.56 -7.59 1.70
N GLN A 49 -4.44 -7.72 2.38
CA GLN A 49 -3.76 -6.63 3.08
C GLN A 49 -3.33 -5.51 2.13
N GLU A 50 -2.77 -5.87 0.95
CA GLU A 50 -2.40 -4.91 -0.12
C GLU A 50 -3.62 -4.10 -0.56
N ALA A 51 -4.74 -4.79 -0.81
CA ALA A 51 -5.97 -4.19 -1.30
C ALA A 51 -6.63 -3.28 -0.25
N GLU A 52 -6.72 -3.75 1.00
CA GLU A 52 -7.29 -2.98 2.12
C GLU A 52 -6.45 -1.73 2.42
N GLY A 53 -5.12 -1.87 2.47
CA GLY A 53 -4.21 -0.74 2.66
C GLY A 53 -4.27 0.27 1.51
N SER A 54 -4.31 -0.20 0.25
CA SER A 54 -4.44 0.67 -0.93
C SER A 54 -5.78 1.41 -0.96
N ARG A 55 -6.86 0.76 -0.49
CA ARG A 55 -8.16 1.41 -0.34
C ARG A 55 -8.08 2.49 0.73
N LEU A 56 -7.54 2.18 1.91
CA LEU A 56 -7.35 3.16 3.00
C LEU A 56 -6.55 4.38 2.53
N GLN A 57 -5.47 4.17 1.78
CA GLN A 57 -4.63 5.25 1.24
C GLN A 57 -5.41 6.18 0.32
N ARG A 58 -6.28 5.62 -0.53
CA ARG A 58 -7.14 6.40 -1.42
C ARG A 58 -8.14 7.24 -0.63
N GLU A 59 -8.80 6.64 0.35
CA GLU A 59 -9.77 7.35 1.20
C GLU A 59 -9.08 8.46 2.02
N LEU A 60 -7.88 8.20 2.56
CA LEU A 60 -7.09 9.19 3.29
C LEU A 60 -6.69 10.38 2.40
N ARG A 61 -6.27 10.13 1.16
CA ARG A 61 -5.98 11.21 0.20
C ARG A 61 -7.24 12.01 -0.15
N GLY A 62 -8.39 11.34 -0.30
CA GLY A 62 -9.68 12.00 -0.49
C GLY A 62 -10.05 12.89 0.71
N TYR A 63 -9.83 12.40 1.92
CA TYR A 63 -10.05 13.15 3.16
C TYR A 63 -9.15 14.39 3.26
N LEU A 64 -7.85 14.26 2.94
CA LEU A 64 -6.91 15.38 2.88
C LEU A 64 -7.34 16.46 1.87
N ALA A 65 -7.81 16.03 0.69
CA ALA A 65 -8.35 16.96 -0.31
C ALA A 65 -9.60 17.68 0.20
N ALA A 66 -10.49 17.00 0.91
CA ALA A 66 -11.67 17.61 1.54
C ALA A 66 -11.28 18.62 2.63
N ILE A 67 -10.24 18.34 3.43
CA ILE A 67 -9.69 19.28 4.43
C ILE A 67 -9.21 20.56 3.74
N LYS A 68 -8.46 20.45 2.65
CA LYS A 68 -8.02 21.63 1.86
C LYS A 68 -9.20 22.41 1.29
N GLY A 69 -10.23 21.72 0.82
CA GLY A 69 -11.47 22.37 0.39
C GLY A 69 -12.17 23.14 1.51
N MET A 70 -12.20 22.57 2.72
CA MET A 70 -12.78 23.23 3.90
C MET A 70 -11.96 24.44 4.36
N GLN A 71 -10.63 24.34 4.36
CA GLN A 71 -9.71 25.45 4.64
C GLN A 71 -10.01 26.64 3.71
N GLU A 72 -10.06 26.39 2.40
CA GLU A 72 -10.32 27.41 1.39
C GLU A 72 -11.71 28.04 1.54
N ALA A 73 -12.74 27.24 1.83
CA ALA A 73 -14.10 27.74 2.06
C ALA A 73 -14.18 28.60 3.33
N SER A 74 -13.54 28.16 4.43
CA SER A 74 -13.47 28.89 5.70
C SER A 74 -12.74 30.24 5.52
N LYS A 75 -11.67 30.24 4.73
CA LYS A 75 -10.90 31.44 4.41
C LYS A 75 -11.74 32.46 3.64
N LYS A 76 -12.36 32.04 2.53
CA LYS A 76 -13.24 32.90 1.72
C LYS A 76 -14.40 33.49 2.51
N LEU A 77 -15.00 32.69 3.40
CA LEU A 77 -16.07 33.17 4.28
C LEU A 77 -15.58 34.27 5.22
N THR A 78 -14.40 34.10 5.81
CA THR A 78 -13.82 35.09 6.73
C THR A 78 -13.35 36.34 6.01
N GLU A 79 -12.78 36.20 4.81
CA GLU A 79 -12.42 37.32 3.94
C GLU A 79 -13.66 38.14 3.55
N SER A 80 -14.75 37.47 3.12
CA SER A 80 -16.01 38.13 2.78
C SER A 80 -16.61 38.87 3.97
N LEU A 81 -16.55 38.27 5.17
CA LEU A 81 -17.01 38.90 6.42
C LEU A 81 -16.21 40.17 6.74
N HIS A 82 -14.90 40.13 6.54
CA HIS A 82 -14.02 41.29 6.76
C HIS A 82 -14.23 42.39 5.70
N GLU A 83 -14.55 42.03 4.45
CA GLU A 83 -14.85 42.99 3.36
C GLU A 83 -16.13 43.79 3.61
N VAL A 84 -17.18 43.15 4.14
CA VAL A 84 -18.44 43.84 4.50
C VAL A 84 -18.38 44.57 5.84
N TYR A 85 -17.24 44.47 6.54
CA TYR A 85 -17.03 45.12 7.83
C TYR A 85 -16.60 46.56 7.63
N GLU A 86 -17.43 47.51 8.08
CA GLU A 86 -17.11 48.92 7.98
C GLU A 86 -15.83 49.26 8.78
N PRO A 87 -14.96 50.17 8.29
CA PRO A 87 -13.68 50.47 8.94
C PRO A 87 -13.78 50.91 10.40
N GLU A 88 -14.88 51.57 10.77
CA GLU A 88 -15.12 52.13 12.10
C GLU A 88 -15.77 51.12 13.06
N TRP A 89 -16.20 49.96 12.54
CA TRP A 89 -16.81 48.93 13.37
C TRP A 89 -15.76 48.29 14.28
N TYR A 90 -16.07 48.28 15.57
CA TYR A 90 -15.28 47.62 16.58
C TYR A 90 -15.02 46.15 16.22
N GLY A 91 -13.80 45.67 16.38
CA GLY A 91 -13.45 44.26 16.16
C GLY A 91 -13.08 43.89 14.72
N ARG A 92 -13.02 44.86 13.79
CA ARG A 92 -12.64 44.60 12.38
C ARG A 92 -11.29 43.89 12.24
N GLU A 93 -10.27 44.40 12.92
CA GLU A 93 -8.92 43.80 12.90
C GLU A 93 -8.89 42.44 13.63
N ASP A 94 -9.76 42.25 14.64
CA ASP A 94 -9.89 40.97 15.35
C ASP A 94 -10.47 39.88 14.44
N VAL A 95 -11.48 40.20 13.62
CA VAL A 95 -12.05 39.27 12.62
C VAL A 95 -10.97 38.79 11.64
N LYS A 96 -10.17 39.73 11.13
CA LYS A 96 -9.04 39.41 10.24
C LYS A 96 -8.02 38.50 10.92
N MET A 97 -7.61 38.84 12.15
CA MET A 97 -6.67 38.05 12.94
C MET A 97 -7.19 36.64 13.22
N VAL A 98 -8.49 36.48 13.50
CA VAL A 98 -9.12 35.18 13.72
C VAL A 98 -9.08 34.35 12.42
N GLY A 99 -9.38 34.95 11.27
CA GLY A 99 -9.27 34.29 9.97
C GLY A 99 -7.86 33.78 9.68
N GLU A 100 -6.84 34.61 9.88
CA GLU A 100 -5.44 34.24 9.70
C GLU A 100 -5.02 33.09 10.65
N LYS A 101 -5.41 33.17 11.92
CA LYS A 101 -5.13 32.09 12.89
C LYS A 101 -5.85 30.79 12.52
N CYS A 102 -7.07 30.86 12.01
CA CYS A 102 -7.82 29.69 11.54
C CYS A 102 -7.12 29.04 10.34
N ASP A 103 -6.62 29.83 9.39
CA ASP A 103 -5.90 29.32 8.21
C ASP A 103 -4.62 28.55 8.63
N VAL A 104 -3.86 29.12 9.57
CA VAL A 104 -2.67 28.45 10.14
C VAL A 104 -3.02 27.12 10.82
N LEU A 105 -4.13 27.07 11.56
CA LEU A 105 -4.60 25.86 12.23
C LEU A 105 -5.02 24.78 11.23
N TRP A 106 -5.69 25.15 10.14
CA TRP A 106 -6.02 24.22 9.05
C TRP A 106 -4.77 23.68 8.36
N GLU A 107 -3.79 24.54 8.09
CA GLU A 107 -2.53 24.15 7.47
C GLU A 107 -1.75 23.13 8.34
N ASP A 108 -1.59 23.44 9.63
CA ASP A 108 -0.91 22.55 10.59
C ASP A 108 -1.62 21.20 10.72
N PHE A 109 -2.97 21.20 10.76
CA PHE A 109 -3.73 19.96 10.81
C PHE A 109 -3.56 19.11 9.55
N HIS A 110 -3.67 19.73 8.38
CA HIS A 110 -3.43 19.03 7.11
C HIS A 110 -2.01 18.46 7.06
N GLN A 111 -1.00 19.27 7.40
CA GLN A 111 0.40 18.86 7.35
C GLN A 111 0.69 17.69 8.31
N LYS A 112 0.12 17.72 9.52
CA LYS A 112 0.24 16.59 10.48
C LYS A 112 -0.34 15.29 9.95
N LEU A 113 -1.46 15.34 9.21
CA LEU A 113 -2.02 14.15 8.58
C LEU A 113 -1.17 13.66 7.40
N VAL A 114 -0.57 14.57 6.62
CA VAL A 114 0.36 14.20 5.55
C VAL A 114 1.61 13.52 6.13
N ASP A 115 2.30 14.18 7.05
CA ASP A 115 3.60 13.73 7.56
C ASP A 115 3.49 12.57 8.55
N GLY A 116 2.39 12.49 9.30
CA GLY A 116 2.15 11.39 10.23
C GLY A 116 1.49 10.20 9.52
N SER A 117 0.26 10.40 9.08
CA SER A 117 -0.61 9.30 8.67
C SER A 117 -0.34 8.80 7.25
N LEU A 118 -0.33 9.73 6.29
CA LEU A 118 -0.18 9.37 4.88
C LEU A 118 1.22 8.83 4.61
N LEU A 119 2.27 9.47 5.15
CA LEU A 119 3.65 9.00 5.00
C LEU A 119 3.86 7.59 5.56
N THR A 120 3.30 7.29 6.74
CA THR A 120 3.44 5.96 7.35
C THR A 120 2.74 4.90 6.49
N LEU A 121 1.56 5.20 5.97
CA LEU A 121 0.83 4.31 5.07
C LEU A 121 1.53 4.12 3.71
N ASP A 122 2.10 5.18 3.15
CA ASP A 122 2.89 5.12 1.92
C ASP A 122 4.14 4.25 2.11
N THR A 123 4.82 4.40 3.24
CA THR A 123 6.00 3.59 3.61
C THR A 123 5.64 2.12 3.78
N TYR A 124 4.52 1.84 4.45
CA TYR A 124 4.00 0.49 4.63
C TYR A 124 3.64 -0.17 3.29
N LEU A 125 2.86 0.51 2.45
CA LEU A 125 2.48 0.01 1.12
C LEU A 125 3.67 -0.13 0.17
N GLY A 126 4.73 0.64 0.37
CA GLY A 126 5.99 0.54 -0.37
C GLY A 126 6.70 -0.81 -0.26
N GLN A 127 6.37 -1.63 0.74
CA GLN A 127 6.96 -2.98 0.93
C GLN A 127 6.36 -4.02 -0.02
N PHE A 128 5.09 -3.85 -0.42
CA PHE A 128 4.34 -4.85 -1.19
C PHE A 128 4.91 -5.16 -2.58
N PRO A 129 5.38 -4.18 -3.39
CA PRO A 129 5.88 -4.47 -4.73
C PRO A 129 7.08 -5.44 -4.78
N ASP A 130 8.02 -5.33 -3.85
CA ASP A 130 9.17 -6.23 -3.78
C ASP A 130 8.75 -7.64 -3.35
N ILE A 131 7.95 -7.74 -2.29
CA ILE A 131 7.42 -9.01 -1.78
C ILE A 131 6.61 -9.73 -2.85
N LYS A 132 5.75 -9.01 -3.58
CA LYS A 132 4.97 -9.53 -4.73
C LYS A 132 5.87 -10.08 -5.83
N THR A 133 6.98 -9.40 -6.11
CA THR A 133 7.98 -9.88 -7.08
C THR A 133 8.66 -11.16 -6.59
N ARG A 134 8.95 -11.26 -5.30
CA ARG A 134 9.54 -12.45 -4.67
C ARG A 134 8.57 -13.63 -4.62
N ILE A 135 7.29 -13.43 -4.28
CA ILE A 135 6.22 -14.45 -4.39
C ILE A 135 6.19 -15.01 -5.82
N ALA A 136 6.13 -14.14 -6.83
CA ALA A 136 6.14 -14.58 -8.23
C ALA A 136 7.44 -15.32 -8.62
N LYS A 137 8.59 -14.95 -8.05
CA LYS A 137 9.86 -15.69 -8.23
C LYS A 137 9.75 -17.06 -7.57
N ARG A 138 9.31 -17.18 -6.32
CA ARG A 138 9.08 -18.45 -5.62
C ARG A 138 8.19 -19.39 -6.44
N SER A 139 7.02 -18.95 -6.91
CA SER A 139 6.12 -19.79 -7.71
C SER A 139 6.77 -20.28 -9.01
N ARG A 140 7.64 -19.47 -9.63
CA ARG A 140 8.43 -19.90 -10.80
C ARG A 140 9.51 -20.91 -10.44
N LYS A 141 10.07 -20.84 -9.23
CA LYS A 141 11.10 -21.74 -8.72
C LYS A 141 10.54 -23.07 -8.24
N LEU A 142 9.33 -23.09 -7.72
CA LEU A 142 8.59 -24.32 -7.43
C LEU A 142 8.41 -25.17 -8.70
N VAL A 143 8.03 -24.55 -9.82
CA VAL A 143 7.91 -25.26 -11.10
C VAL A 143 9.27 -25.72 -11.64
N ASP A 144 10.34 -24.92 -11.48
CA ASP A 144 11.70 -25.34 -11.85
C ASP A 144 12.12 -26.58 -11.00
N TYR A 145 11.76 -26.61 -9.71
CA TYR A 145 12.00 -27.70 -8.78
C TYR A 145 11.22 -28.97 -9.15
N ASP A 146 9.90 -28.88 -9.36
CA ASP A 146 9.06 -30.03 -9.75
C ASP A 146 9.54 -30.65 -11.06
N SER A 147 9.89 -29.81 -12.05
CA SER A 147 10.42 -30.27 -13.33
C SER A 147 11.74 -31.03 -13.18
N ALA A 148 12.65 -30.55 -12.33
CA ALA A 148 13.92 -31.24 -12.06
C ALA A 148 13.71 -32.54 -11.28
N ARG A 149 12.77 -32.57 -10.32
CA ARG A 149 12.38 -33.75 -9.56
C ARG A 149 11.85 -34.85 -10.49
N HIS A 150 10.87 -34.52 -11.33
CA HIS A 150 10.30 -35.46 -12.30
C HIS A 150 11.35 -35.95 -13.31
N HIS A 151 12.27 -35.09 -13.74
CA HIS A 151 13.35 -35.50 -14.63
C HIS A 151 14.27 -36.54 -13.99
N LEU A 152 14.66 -36.32 -12.73
CA LEU A 152 15.48 -37.25 -11.96
C LEU A 152 14.76 -38.59 -11.74
N GLU A 153 13.50 -38.56 -11.30
CA GLU A 153 12.66 -39.75 -11.09
C GLU A 153 12.51 -40.58 -12.38
N ALA A 154 12.30 -39.92 -13.52
CA ALA A 154 12.20 -40.58 -14.83
C ALA A 154 13.52 -41.27 -15.25
N LEU A 155 14.67 -40.67 -14.96
CA LEU A 155 15.97 -41.28 -15.26
C LEU A 155 16.29 -42.45 -14.31
N GLN A 156 15.94 -42.34 -13.03
CA GLN A 156 16.17 -43.38 -12.03
C GLN A 156 15.28 -44.62 -12.22
N SER A 157 14.06 -44.42 -12.75
CA SER A 157 13.11 -45.50 -13.08
C SER A 157 13.32 -46.14 -14.46
N SER A 158 14.26 -45.62 -15.26
CA SER A 158 14.60 -46.17 -16.58
C SER A 158 15.22 -47.58 -16.47
N LYS A 159 14.79 -48.49 -17.36
CA LYS A 159 15.39 -49.84 -17.50
C LYS A 159 16.84 -49.81 -17.99
N ARG A 160 17.23 -48.73 -18.69
CA ARG A 160 18.63 -48.47 -19.08
C ARG A 160 19.15 -47.35 -18.19
N ARG A 161 19.83 -47.73 -17.12
CA ARG A 161 20.47 -46.77 -16.21
C ARG A 161 21.77 -46.24 -16.81
N ASP A 162 21.87 -44.92 -16.86
CA ASP A 162 23.06 -44.19 -17.23
C ASP A 162 23.47 -43.35 -16.03
N GLU A 163 24.45 -43.85 -15.27
CA GLU A 163 24.90 -43.24 -14.02
C GLU A 163 25.40 -41.79 -14.26
N SER A 164 26.08 -41.53 -15.38
CA SER A 164 26.57 -40.18 -15.68
C SER A 164 25.42 -39.18 -15.89
N ARG A 165 24.34 -39.61 -16.55
CA ARG A 165 23.14 -38.77 -16.74
C ARG A 165 22.36 -38.59 -15.45
N ILE A 166 22.28 -39.62 -14.62
CA ILE A 166 21.61 -39.55 -13.31
C ILE A 166 22.35 -38.56 -12.41
N THR A 167 23.68 -38.64 -12.29
CA THR A 167 24.47 -37.69 -11.49
C THR A 167 24.23 -36.24 -11.91
N LYS A 168 24.18 -35.96 -13.22
CA LYS A 168 23.89 -34.60 -13.72
C LYS A 168 22.48 -34.12 -13.37
N ALA A 169 21.47 -34.98 -13.50
CA ALA A 169 20.10 -34.63 -13.12
C ALA A 169 19.97 -34.39 -11.62
N GLU A 170 20.74 -35.11 -10.80
CA GLU A 170 20.78 -34.95 -9.35
C GLU A 170 21.42 -33.61 -8.94
N GLU A 171 22.50 -33.20 -9.59
CA GLU A 171 23.08 -31.84 -9.43
C GLU A 171 22.08 -30.74 -9.82
N GLU A 172 21.35 -30.92 -10.92
CA GLU A 172 20.32 -29.97 -11.38
C GLU A 172 19.15 -29.88 -10.40
N PHE A 173 18.70 -31.02 -9.86
CA PHE A 173 17.67 -31.10 -8.84
C PHE A 173 18.10 -30.38 -7.55
N GLN A 174 19.28 -30.70 -7.02
CA GLN A 174 19.82 -30.04 -5.81
C GLN A 174 19.92 -28.53 -5.97
N LYS A 175 20.32 -28.06 -7.15
CA LYS A 175 20.38 -26.63 -7.47
C LYS A 175 18.99 -26.00 -7.54
N ALA A 176 18.01 -26.66 -8.14
CA ALA A 176 16.64 -26.16 -8.22
C ALA A 176 15.99 -26.10 -6.83
N GLN A 177 16.19 -27.15 -6.03
CA GLN A 177 15.74 -27.24 -4.65
C GLN A 177 16.29 -26.10 -3.80
N LYS A 178 17.61 -25.91 -3.78
CA LYS A 178 18.23 -24.82 -3.01
C LYS A 178 17.65 -23.45 -3.37
N VAL A 179 17.57 -23.14 -4.66
CA VAL A 179 17.06 -21.82 -5.10
C VAL A 179 15.58 -21.64 -4.77
N PHE A 180 14.76 -22.70 -4.83
CA PHE A 180 13.38 -22.64 -4.39
C PHE A 180 13.29 -22.41 -2.88
N GLU A 181 14.03 -23.19 -2.08
CA GLU A 181 13.99 -23.11 -0.62
C GLU A 181 14.48 -21.76 -0.10
N ASP A 182 15.50 -21.16 -0.73
CA ASP A 182 15.96 -19.81 -0.38
C ASP A 182 14.79 -18.79 -0.45
N PHE A 183 13.96 -18.83 -1.50
CA PHE A 183 12.77 -17.97 -1.56
C PHE A 183 11.64 -18.43 -0.64
N ASN A 184 11.53 -19.73 -0.43
CA ASN A 184 10.44 -20.33 0.34
C ASN A 184 10.53 -19.95 1.81
N ILE A 185 11.70 -20.18 2.42
CA ILE A 185 11.97 -19.93 3.83
C ILE A 185 11.78 -18.44 4.13
N ASP A 186 12.42 -17.56 3.34
CA ASP A 186 12.31 -16.11 3.53
C ASP A 186 10.85 -15.64 3.50
N LEU A 187 10.05 -16.11 2.54
CA LEU A 187 8.65 -15.67 2.40
C LEU A 187 7.73 -16.31 3.44
N GLN A 188 8.03 -17.53 3.92
CA GLN A 188 7.29 -18.15 5.02
C GLN A 188 7.49 -17.42 6.35
N GLU A 189 8.62 -16.75 6.55
CA GLU A 189 8.86 -15.88 7.71
C GLU A 189 8.24 -14.48 7.51
N GLU A 190 8.44 -13.89 6.33
CA GLU A 190 8.09 -12.49 6.09
C GLU A 190 6.59 -12.25 5.92
N LEU A 191 5.85 -13.15 5.26
CA LEU A 191 4.42 -12.95 5.00
C LEU A 191 3.58 -12.94 6.30
N PRO A 192 3.76 -13.88 7.24
CA PRO A 192 3.05 -13.82 8.52
C PRO A 192 3.47 -12.62 9.38
N SER A 193 4.74 -12.22 9.33
CA SER A 193 5.26 -11.04 10.02
C SER A 193 4.62 -9.75 9.49
N LEU A 194 4.51 -9.62 8.17
CA LEU A 194 3.81 -8.50 7.53
C LEU A 194 2.32 -8.49 7.87
N TRP A 195 1.67 -9.66 7.87
CA TRP A 195 0.26 -9.79 8.23
C TRP A 195 -0.01 -9.38 9.68
N SER A 196 0.87 -9.75 10.60
CA SER A 196 0.76 -9.44 12.03
C SER A 196 0.86 -7.93 12.31
N ARG A 197 1.51 -7.16 11.43
CA ARG A 197 1.51 -5.69 11.46
C ARG A 197 0.14 -5.22 10.96
N ASN A 198 -0.84 -5.23 11.85
CA ASN A 198 -2.23 -4.90 11.55
C ASN A 198 -2.37 -3.46 11.07
N LEU A 199 -3.12 -3.26 9.98
CA LEU A 199 -3.57 -1.94 9.53
C LEU A 199 -4.27 -1.15 10.65
N THR A 200 -4.85 -1.84 11.63
CA THR A 200 -5.49 -1.25 12.81
C THR A 200 -4.54 -0.42 13.68
N GLU A 201 -3.28 -0.84 13.85
CA GLU A 201 -2.27 -0.05 14.59
C GLU A 201 -1.82 1.18 13.80
N LEU A 202 -1.89 1.11 12.48
CA LEU A 202 -1.63 2.25 11.58
C LEU A 202 -2.78 3.25 11.63
N VAL A 203 -4.02 2.75 11.68
CA VAL A 203 -5.26 3.55 11.77
C VAL A 203 -5.41 4.19 13.15
N SER A 204 -5.03 3.51 14.23
CA SER A 204 -5.09 4.08 15.59
C SER A 204 -4.14 5.26 15.81
N GLN A 205 -3.13 5.41 14.94
CA GLN A 205 -2.21 6.56 14.91
C GLN A 205 -2.73 7.71 14.05
N LEU A 206 -3.86 7.58 13.35
CA LEU A 206 -4.50 8.72 12.68
C LEU A 206 -4.92 9.72 13.76
N PRO A 207 -4.39 10.96 13.79
CA PRO A 207 -4.92 11.98 14.67
C PRO A 207 -6.33 12.35 14.20
N LEU A 208 -7.33 11.69 14.78
CA LEU A 208 -8.75 12.07 14.65
C LEU A 208 -8.95 13.37 15.43
N ASN A 209 -8.49 14.48 14.87
CA ASN A 209 -8.64 15.79 15.48
C ASN A 209 -10.02 16.38 15.18
N PHE A 210 -11.05 15.85 15.84
CA PHE A 210 -12.34 16.53 15.98
C PHE A 210 -12.21 17.86 16.76
N ASN A 211 -11.09 18.05 17.46
CA ASN A 211 -10.79 19.23 18.28
C ASN A 211 -10.63 20.53 17.48
N LEU A 212 -10.27 20.47 16.18
CA LEU A 212 -10.09 21.68 15.37
C LEU A 212 -11.42 22.32 14.99
N CYS A 213 -12.37 21.49 14.53
CA CYS A 213 -13.76 21.90 14.28
C CYS A 213 -14.42 22.43 15.56
N HIS A 214 -14.13 21.80 16.70
CA HIS A 214 -14.63 22.27 18.01
C HIS A 214 -14.06 23.64 18.38
N LYS A 215 -12.76 23.90 18.17
CA LYS A 215 -12.15 25.21 18.48
C LYS A 215 -12.63 26.32 17.56
N LEU A 216 -12.82 26.06 16.27
CA LEU A 216 -13.41 27.03 15.35
C LEU A 216 -14.86 27.35 15.76
N TYR A 217 -15.66 26.32 16.02
CA TYR A 217 -17.03 26.47 16.51
C TYR A 217 -17.09 27.22 17.84
N GLU A 218 -16.20 26.92 18.79
CA GLU A 218 -16.12 27.58 20.09
C GLU A 218 -15.75 29.06 19.95
N VAL A 219 -14.83 29.41 19.04
CA VAL A 219 -14.47 30.81 18.77
C VAL A 219 -15.63 31.55 18.10
N MET A 220 -16.30 30.94 17.10
CA MET A 220 -17.47 31.52 16.44
C MET A 220 -18.65 31.73 17.41
N THR A 221 -18.87 30.77 18.30
CA THR A 221 -19.93 30.85 19.32
C THR A 221 -19.63 31.97 20.33
N LYS A 222 -18.40 32.06 20.81
CA LYS A 222 -17.97 33.15 21.71
C LYS A 222 -18.08 34.52 21.07
N LEU A 223 -17.82 34.62 19.76
CA LEU A 223 -17.99 35.87 19.00
C LEU A 223 -19.48 36.28 18.92
N GLY A 224 -20.37 35.30 18.73
CA GLY A 224 -21.82 35.50 18.75
C GLY A 224 -22.35 35.92 20.13
N ASP A 225 -21.82 35.31 21.20
CA ASP A 225 -22.22 35.61 22.58
C ASP A 225 -21.79 37.01 23.03
N GLN A 226 -20.64 37.51 22.56
CA GLN A 226 -20.11 38.83 22.92
C GLN A 226 -20.82 40.02 22.23
N HIS A 227 -21.59 39.75 21.17
CA HIS A 227 -22.23 40.78 20.34
C HIS A 227 -23.70 40.43 20.00
N ALA A 228 -24.42 39.81 20.94
CA ALA A 228 -25.81 39.39 20.76
C ALA A 228 -26.79 40.56 20.44
N ASP A 229 -26.42 41.79 20.82
CA ASP A 229 -27.18 43.03 20.59
C ASP A 229 -26.95 43.64 19.20
N LYS A 230 -25.89 43.20 18.49
CA LYS A 230 -25.57 43.63 17.13
C LYS A 230 -25.80 42.48 16.17
N ALA A 231 -27.07 42.09 16.03
CA ALA A 231 -27.50 41.22 14.95
C ALA A 231 -26.94 41.80 13.64
N PHE A 232 -26.21 40.97 12.88
CA PHE A 232 -25.75 41.26 11.52
C PHE A 232 -26.92 41.79 10.70
N THR A 233 -27.10 43.11 10.69
CA THR A 233 -28.14 43.74 9.92
C THR A 233 -27.50 43.92 8.55
N ILE A 234 -27.74 42.95 7.67
CA ILE A 234 -27.38 43.06 6.26
C ILE A 234 -28.12 44.31 5.75
N GLN A 235 -27.40 45.42 5.61
CA GLN A 235 -27.95 46.62 4.97
C GLN A 235 -28.21 46.28 3.51
N GLY A 236 -29.46 46.01 3.17
CA GLY A 236 -29.86 45.60 1.82
C GLY A 236 -31.22 44.90 1.72
N ALA A 237 -31.83 44.46 2.82
CA ALA A 237 -33.21 43.99 2.77
C ALA A 237 -34.17 45.18 2.56
N PRO A 238 -35.00 45.21 1.50
CA PRO A 238 -36.03 46.23 1.35
C PRO A 238 -37.03 46.09 2.50
N ARG A 239 -37.47 47.23 3.05
CA ARG A 239 -38.50 47.28 4.09
C ARG A 239 -39.83 46.69 3.61
#